data_AF-A0A7C7TCS8-F1
#
_entry.id   AF-A0A7C7TCS8-F1
#
_cell.length_a   1.000
_cell.length_b   1.000
_cell.length_c   1.000
_cell.angle_alpha   90.00
_cell.angle_beta   90.00
_cell.angle_gamma   90.00
#
_symmetry.space_group_name_H-M   'P 1'
#
loop_
_entity.id
_entity.type
_entity.pdbx_description
1 polymer ?
#
loop_
_entity_poly.entity_id
_entity_poly.type
_entity_poly.pdbx_seq_one_letter_code
_entity_poly.pdbx_strand_id
1 'polypeptide(L)' 'VQRLRDKGVEVTRIINHDDSETTVSDGMHDGVWIRSAYFRDPDGILLEFACWLRDLTPDDVSHAPADVTGRRVVNSAP' A
#
# COMPACT_ATOMS: atom_id res chain seq x y z
N VAL A 1 -8.05 4.45 11.83
CA VAL A 1 -8.36 3.11 12.40
C VAL A 1 -9.26 3.11 13.65
N GLN A 2 -9.44 4.23 14.38
CA GLN A 2 -10.18 4.22 15.65
C GLN A 2 -11.60 3.64 15.55
N ARG A 3 -12.35 3.99 14.49
CA ARG A 3 -13.70 3.43 14.23
C ARG A 3 -13.76 1.90 14.16
N LEU A 4 -12.68 1.23 13.74
CA LEU A 4 -12.61 -0.24 13.74
C LEU A 4 -12.43 -0.76 15.16
N ARG A 5 -11.51 -0.14 15.92
CA ARG A 5 -11.24 -0.48 17.32
C ARG A 5 -12.49 -0.28 18.19
N ASP A 6 -13.22 0.81 17.99
CA ASP A 6 -14.48 1.09 18.70
C ASP A 6 -15.56 0.03 18.43
N LYS A 7 -15.46 -0.70 17.31
CA LYS A 7 -16.34 -1.82 16.95
C LYS A 7 -15.81 -3.18 17.40
N GLY A 8 -14.72 -3.22 18.17
CA GLY A 8 -14.10 -4.47 18.65
C GLY A 8 -13.28 -5.21 17.59
N VAL A 9 -12.96 -4.58 16.46
CA VAL A 9 -12.10 -5.16 15.43
C VAL A 9 -10.64 -5.00 15.86
N GLU A 10 -9.89 -6.11 15.91
CA GLU A 10 -8.44 -6.08 16.11
C GLU A 10 -7.75 -5.48 14.89
N VAL A 11 -6.87 -4.51 15.11
CA VAL A 11 -6.14 -3.80 14.05
C VAL A 11 -4.67 -3.73 14.45
N THR A 12 -3.78 -4.00 13.50
CA THR A 12 -2.33 -3.89 13.70
C THR A 12 -1.90 -2.46 14.10
N ARG A 13 -0.61 -2.30 14.43
CA ARG A 13 0.01 -0.97 14.39
C ARG A 13 -0.15 -0.35 13.01
N ILE A 14 -0.12 0.97 12.94
CA ILE A 14 0.03 1.66 11.66
C ILE A 14 1.45 1.40 11.17
N ILE A 15 1.58 0.92 9.94
CA ILE A 15 2.87 0.64 9.29
C ILE A 15 3.18 1.80 8.36
N ASN A 16 4.44 2.25 8.37
CA ASN A 16 4.94 3.26 7.45
C ASN A 16 5.68 2.53 6.32
N HIS A 17 5.31 2.82 5.07
CA HIS A 17 5.92 2.25 3.87
C HIS A 17 6.72 3.32 3.13
N ASP A 18 7.95 2.95 2.76
CA ASP A 18 8.90 3.77 2.00
C ASP A 18 9.57 2.91 0.92
N ASP A 19 10.52 3.50 0.20
CA ASP A 19 11.26 2.83 -0.89
C ASP A 19 12.50 2.06 -0.42
N SER A 20 12.62 1.78 0.88
CA SER A 20 13.69 0.92 1.40
C SER A 20 13.55 -0.51 0.89
N GLU A 21 14.63 -1.30 0.91
CA GLU A 21 14.57 -2.73 0.52
C GLU A 21 13.55 -3.52 1.35
N THR A 22 13.34 -3.14 2.61
CA THR A 22 12.35 -3.74 3.50
C THR A 22 10.95 -3.23 3.27
N THR A 23 10.77 -2.15 2.50
CA THR A 23 9.50 -1.49 2.17
C THR A 23 8.72 -0.98 3.40
N VAL A 24 9.38 -0.92 4.55
CA VAL A 24 8.81 -0.51 5.84
C VAL A 24 9.83 0.29 6.63
N SER A 25 9.33 1.29 7.35
CA SER A 25 10.14 2.17 8.21
C SER A 25 9.57 2.21 9.63
N ASP A 26 10.45 2.25 10.63
CA ASP A 26 10.05 2.35 12.05
C ASP A 26 9.51 3.73 12.41
N GLY A 27 9.97 4.76 11.71
CA GLY A 27 9.64 6.16 11.96
C GLY A 27 8.94 6.81 10.76
N MET A 28 8.35 7.98 11.01
CA MET A 28 7.96 8.86 9.93
C MET A 28 9.17 9.64 9.42
N HIS A 29 9.26 9.81 8.11
CA HIS A 29 10.18 10.70 7.41
C HIS A 29 9.56 11.07 6.05
N ASP A 30 10.17 12.01 5.34
CA ASP A 30 9.64 12.55 4.07
C ASP A 30 9.52 11.51 2.94
N GLY A 31 10.25 10.40 3.06
CA GLY A 31 10.20 9.27 2.12
C GLY A 31 9.06 8.28 2.38
N VAL A 32 8.32 8.40 3.48
CA VAL A 32 7.14 7.56 3.73
C VAL A 32 6.00 8.04 2.83
N TRP A 33 5.58 7.19 1.90
CA TRP A 33 4.57 7.56 0.89
C TRP A 33 3.26 6.79 1.03
N ILE A 34 3.24 5.68 1.76
CA ILE A 34 2.02 4.99 2.19
C ILE A 34 2.06 4.73 3.69
N ARG A 35 0.88 4.79 4.32
CA ARG A 35 0.68 4.21 5.65
C ARG A 35 -0.49 3.27 5.63
N SER A 36 -0.34 2.12 6.30
CA SER A 36 -1.36 1.09 6.30
C SER A 36 -1.69 0.52 7.66
N ALA A 37 -2.83 -0.14 7.73
CA ALA A 37 -3.23 -0.96 8.87
C ALA A 37 -3.98 -2.20 8.39
N TYR A 38 -3.71 -3.32 9.03
CA TYR A 38 -4.31 -4.61 8.70
C TYR A 38 -5.32 -5.02 9.77
N PHE A 39 -6.37 -5.72 9.33
CA PHE A 39 -7.40 -6.28 10.19
C PHE A 39 -8.03 -7.49 9.50
N ARG A 40 -8.73 -8.34 10.25
CA ARG A 40 -9.50 -9.45 9.68
C ARG A 40 -10.98 -9.11 9.62
N ASP A 41 -11.64 -9.54 8.57
CA ASP A 41 -13.10 -9.52 8.49
C ASP A 41 -13.70 -10.73 9.25
N PRO A 42 -15.04 -10.81 9.38
CA PRO A 42 -15.70 -11.94 10.06
C PRO A 42 -15.46 -13.31 9.42
N ASP A 43 -15.13 -13.36 8.13
CA ASP A 43 -14.82 -14.60 7.40
C ASP A 43 -13.33 -14.98 7.52
N GLY A 44 -12.53 -14.15 8.19
CA GLY A 44 -11.11 -14.38 8.46
C GLY A 44 -10.16 -13.84 7.38
N ILE A 45 -10.68 -13.15 6.36
CA ILE A 45 -9.89 -12.55 5.29
C ILE A 45 -9.06 -11.40 5.87
N LEU A 46 -7.76 -11.39 5.57
CA LEU A 46 -6.88 -10.29 5.96
C LEU A 46 -7.06 -9.13 4.98
N LEU A 47 -7.54 -8.00 5.48
CA LEU A 47 -7.76 -6.78 4.73
C LEU A 47 -6.78 -5.70 5.17
N GLU A 48 -6.50 -4.78 4.25
CA GLU A 48 -5.63 -3.64 4.47
C GLU A 48 -6.36 -2.33 4.13
N PHE A 49 -6.27 -1.34 5.02
CA PHE A 49 -6.47 0.05 4.65
C PHE A 49 -5.12 0.71 4.44
N ALA A 50 -4.80 1.05 3.19
CA ALA A 50 -3.60 1.77 2.80
C ALA A 50 -3.97 3.19 2.34
N CYS A 51 -3.26 4.19 2.89
CA CYS A 51 -3.47 5.60 2.57
C CYS A 51 -2.17 6.20 2.05
N TRP A 52 -2.24 6.79 0.87
CA TRP A 52 -1.16 7.57 0.27
C TRP A 52 -0.92 8.86 1.07
N LEU A 53 0.35 9.23 1.26
CA LEU A 53 0.75 10.49 1.90
C LEU A 53 1.21 11.55 0.90
N ARG A 54 1.36 11.16 -0.37
CA ARG A 54 1.63 12.03 -1.50
C ARG A 54 0.81 11.57 -2.69
N ASP A 55 0.67 12.45 -3.68
CA ASP A 55 0.13 12.05 -4.97
C ASP A 55 1.06 11.05 -5.66
N LEU A 56 0.44 10.15 -6.42
CA LEU A 56 1.14 9.29 -7.35
C LEU A 56 1.53 10.08 -8.60
N THR A 57 2.72 9.80 -9.09
CA THR A 57 3.34 10.45 -10.25
C THR A 57 3.70 9.40 -11.30
N PRO A 58 4.02 9.80 -12.55
CA PRO A 58 4.51 8.86 -13.56
C PRO A 58 5.77 8.07 -13.13
N ASP A 59 6.60 8.63 -12.25
CA ASP A 59 7.83 8.00 -11.76
C ASP A 59 7.54 6.78 -10.86
N ASP A 60 6.32 6.63 -10.35
CA ASP A 60 5.88 5.48 -9.55
C ASP A 60 5.56 4.23 -10.39
N VAL A 61 5.68 4.32 -11.71
CA VAL A 61 5.45 3.20 -12.63
C VAL A 61 6.75 2.43 -12.86
N SER A 62 6.99 1.41 -12.03
CA SER A 62 8.18 0.54 -12.15
C SER A 62 8.06 -0.60 -13.16
N HIS A 63 6.85 -0.87 -13.66
CA HIS A 63 6.57 -2.05 -14.47
C HIS A 63 5.71 -1.74 -15.69
N ALA A 64 6.11 -2.29 -16.84
CA ALA A 64 5.28 -2.29 -18.03
C ALA A 64 3.97 -3.10 -17.79
N PRO A 65 2.81 -2.63 -18.30
CA PRO A 65 1.56 -3.36 -18.22
C PRO A 65 1.67 -4.72 -18.93
N ALA A 66 0.85 -5.68 -18.51
CA ALA A 66 0.77 -6.99 -19.17
C ALA A 66 -0.47 -7.06 -20.08
N ASP A 67 -0.34 -7.67 -21.26
CA ASP A 67 -1.47 -7.97 -22.13
C ASP A 67 -2.27 -9.20 -21.65
N VAL A 68 -3.32 -9.57 -22.38
CA VAL A 68 -4.20 -10.72 -22.05
C VAL A 68 -3.47 -12.06 -22.00
N THR A 69 -2.29 -12.14 -22.61
CA THR A 69 -1.43 -13.33 -22.62
C THR A 69 -0.37 -13.30 -21.52
N GLY A 70 -0.35 -12.23 -20.72
CA GLY A 70 0.61 -12.00 -19.64
C GLY A 70 1.95 -11.40 -20.12
N ARG A 71 2.09 -11.04 -21.39
CA ARG A 71 3.32 -10.46 -21.91
C ARG A 71 3.39 -8.98 -21.55
N ARG A 72 4.55 -8.53 -21.04
CA ARG A 72 4.82 -7.11 -20.78
C ARG A 72 4.84 -6.33 -22.08
N VAL A 73 3.93 -5.38 -22.23
CA VAL A 73 3.87 -4.50 -23.40
C VAL A 73 4.46 -3.15 -23.03
N VAL A 74 5.46 -2.72 -23.80
CA VAL A 74 6.09 -1.41 -23.60
C VAL A 74 5.01 -0.37 -23.87
N ASN A 75 4.61 0.36 -22.84
CA ASN A 75 3.69 1.46 -23.04
C ASN A 75 4.49 2.53 -23.79
N SER A 76 4.14 2.80 -25.05
CA SER A 76 4.61 4.01 -25.73
C SER A 76 3.87 5.17 -25.07
N ALA A 77 4.35 5.62 -23.90
CA ALA A 77 3.86 6.87 -23.34
C ALA A 77 4.16 8.00 -24.35
N PRO A 78 3.27 8.98 -24.53
CA PRO A 78 3.59 10.18 -25.30
C PRO A 78 4.78 10.95 -24.69
#